data_AF-A0A2U1WRA7-F1
#
_entry.id   AF-A0A2U1WRA7-F1
#
_cell.length_a   1.000
_cell.length_b   1.000
_cell.length_c   1.000
_cell.angle_alpha   90.00
_cell.angle_beta   90.00
_cell.angle_gamma   90.00
#
_symmetry.space_group_name_H-M   'P 1'
#
loop_
_entity.id
_entity.type
_entity.pdbx_description
1 polymer ?
#
loop_
_entity_poly.entity_id
_entity_poly.type
_entity_poly.pdbx_seq_one_letter_code
_entity_poly.pdbx_strand_id
1 'polypeptide(L)'
;MERGDSGYLQVVAGMPDQQERLPNSAGRRMDDSGRRVLVERLRRQGWSYRRISTELNISYALVSRWLDGPEAAAPIEPLSIGVRAPRRPTAAAVPPHSQGTRSPGESDPSQPLIEQLITQNRALLQRVDQLVAASAAQQQAIAGLEARLVANIEDQHKKLGERLLDSIKLLLSKIIPG
;
A
#
# COMPACT_ATOMS: atom_id res chain seq x y z
N MET A 1 -3.70 -46.34 -15.42
CA MET A 1 -2.58 -45.41 -15.59
C MET A 1 -3.18 -44.03 -15.77
N GLU A 2 -2.84 -42.94 -15.10
CA GLU A 2 -1.94 -42.58 -13.99
C GLU A 2 -2.44 -41.18 -13.58
N ARG A 3 -2.75 -40.96 -12.29
CA ARG A 3 -2.05 -40.01 -11.40
C ARG A 3 -1.58 -38.70 -12.03
N GLY A 4 -2.13 -37.63 -11.48
CA GLY A 4 -1.53 -36.31 -11.37
C GLY A 4 -2.02 -35.66 -10.09
N ASP A 5 -1.58 -36.22 -8.96
CA ASP A 5 -1.72 -35.63 -7.63
C ASP A 5 -0.61 -34.59 -7.46
N SER A 6 -0.97 -33.34 -7.14
CA SER A 6 -0.12 -32.48 -6.33
C SER A 6 -0.99 -31.40 -5.70
N GLY A 7 -1.20 -31.58 -4.40
CA GLY A 7 -2.10 -30.77 -3.61
C GLY A 7 -1.61 -29.35 -3.32
N TYR A 8 -2.61 -28.47 -3.16
CA TYR A 8 -2.55 -27.35 -2.25
C TYR A 8 -3.84 -27.37 -1.42
N LEU A 9 -3.83 -28.15 -0.34
CA LEU A 9 -4.76 -27.99 0.78
C LEU A 9 -4.11 -27.03 1.79
N GLN A 10 -4.66 -25.83 1.98
CA GLN A 10 -4.69 -25.02 3.22
C GLN A 10 -5.05 -23.56 2.87
N VAL A 11 -5.97 -22.85 3.51
CA VAL A 11 -6.73 -23.03 4.75
C VAL A 11 -8.15 -22.52 4.51
N VAL A 12 -9.15 -23.32 4.90
CA VAL A 12 -10.54 -22.89 5.03
C VAL A 12 -10.65 -21.94 6.21
N ALA A 13 -10.90 -20.68 5.93
CA ALA A 13 -11.56 -19.76 6.85
C ALA A 13 -12.59 -18.97 6.03
N GLY A 14 -13.81 -19.50 5.94
CA GLY A 14 -15.01 -18.78 5.48
C GLY A 14 -14.91 -18.08 4.12
N MET A 15 -15.10 -18.84 3.03
CA MET A 15 -15.63 -18.25 1.79
C MET A 15 -17.16 -18.15 1.93
N PRO A 16 -17.73 -16.94 2.00
CA PRO A 16 -18.98 -16.63 1.33
C PRO A 16 -18.69 -15.95 -0.01
N ASP A 17 -19.58 -16.26 -0.94
CA ASP A 17 -19.43 -16.24 -2.39
C ASP A 17 -18.90 -14.95 -3.02
N GLN A 18 -18.36 -15.10 -4.24
CA GLN A 18 -18.09 -13.99 -5.16
C GLN A 18 -19.36 -13.20 -5.57
N GLN A 19 -20.53 -13.61 -5.10
CA GLN A 19 -21.85 -13.07 -5.45
C GLN A 19 -22.26 -11.82 -4.65
N GLU A 20 -21.61 -11.50 -3.53
CA GLU A 20 -21.84 -10.27 -2.75
C GLU A 20 -20.79 -9.18 -3.02
N ARG A 21 -20.36 -9.00 -4.28
CA ARG A 21 -19.57 -7.81 -4.62
C ARG A 21 -20.47 -6.57 -4.54
N LEU A 22 -20.19 -5.70 -3.57
CA LEU A 22 -20.71 -4.34 -3.62
C LEU A 22 -20.14 -3.66 -4.88
N PRO A 23 -20.90 -2.80 -5.57
CA PRO A 23 -20.36 -2.07 -6.70
C PRO A 23 -19.13 -1.27 -6.26
N ASN A 24 -18.06 -1.29 -7.07
CA ASN A 24 -16.76 -0.61 -6.82
C ASN A 24 -16.88 0.90 -6.47
N SER A 25 -18.07 1.48 -6.60
CA SER A 25 -18.43 2.86 -6.29
C SER A 25 -19.13 3.06 -4.93
N ALA A 26 -19.49 2.00 -4.21
CA ALA A 26 -20.23 2.10 -2.94
C ALA A 26 -19.43 2.85 -1.86
N GLY A 27 -18.12 2.61 -1.78
CA GLY A 27 -17.24 3.32 -0.85
C GLY A 27 -16.86 4.74 -1.28
N ARG A 28 -16.94 5.09 -2.57
CA ARG A 28 -16.46 6.39 -3.08
C ARG A 28 -17.42 7.55 -2.82
N ARG A 29 -18.71 7.28 -2.64
CA ARG A 29 -19.76 8.30 -2.44
C ARG A 29 -20.14 8.50 -0.96
N MET A 30 -19.49 7.78 -0.04
CA MET A 30 -19.82 7.80 1.39
C MET A 30 -18.73 8.46 2.21
N ASP A 31 -19.14 9.18 3.26
CA ASP A 31 -18.25 9.81 4.23
C ASP A 31 -17.41 8.79 5.00
N ASP A 32 -16.29 9.24 5.58
CA ASP A 32 -15.35 8.40 6.34
C ASP A 32 -15.99 7.61 7.48
N SER A 33 -16.99 8.19 8.15
CA SER A 33 -17.77 7.53 9.20
C SER A 33 -18.59 6.38 8.64
N GLY A 34 -19.29 6.59 7.52
CA GLY A 34 -20.07 5.56 6.83
C GLY A 34 -19.21 4.44 6.28
N ARG A 35 -18.02 4.79 5.77
CA ARG A 35 -17.01 3.81 5.33
C ARG A 35 -16.50 2.96 6.48
N ARG A 36 -16.23 3.54 7.66
CA ARG A 36 -15.81 2.78 8.84
C ARG A 36 -16.87 1.76 9.27
N VAL A 37 -18.15 2.15 9.32
CA VAL A 37 -19.25 1.22 9.66
C VAL A 37 -19.33 0.06 8.66
N LEU A 38 -19.13 0.33 7.36
CA LEU A 38 -19.06 -0.70 6.33
C LEU A 38 -17.87 -1.63 6.50
N VAL A 39 -16.69 -1.10 6.82
CA VAL A 39 -15.47 -1.89 7.08
C VAL A 39 -15.70 -2.84 8.26
N GLU A 40 -16.27 -2.36 9.36
CA GLU A 40 -16.60 -3.19 10.52
C GLU A 40 -17.62 -4.28 10.19
N ARG A 41 -18.66 -3.93 9.40
CA ARG A 41 -19.67 -4.89 8.96
C ARG A 41 -19.08 -5.96 8.06
N LEU A 42 -18.28 -5.58 7.05
CA LEU A 42 -17.59 -6.51 6.15
C LEU A 42 -16.62 -7.40 6.94
N ARG A 43 -15.94 -6.86 7.95
CA ARG A 43 -15.06 -7.65 8.82
C ARG A 43 -15.84 -8.69 9.62
N ARG A 44 -17.01 -8.35 10.17
CA ARG A 44 -17.93 -9.30 10.83
C ARG A 44 -18.47 -10.36 9.88
N GLN A 45 -18.63 -10.01 8.60
CA GLN A 45 -19.00 -10.94 7.53
C GLN A 45 -17.82 -11.82 7.06
N GLY A 46 -16.66 -11.75 7.71
CA GLY A 46 -15.50 -12.58 7.40
C GLY A 46 -14.62 -12.07 6.27
N TRP A 47 -14.83 -10.83 5.80
CA TRP A 47 -14.02 -10.28 4.73
C TRP A 47 -12.58 -10.01 5.20
N SER A 48 -11.63 -10.23 4.30
CA SER A 48 -10.22 -9.96 4.56
C SER A 48 -9.90 -8.47 4.39
N TYR A 49 -8.93 -7.97 5.16
CA TYR A 49 -8.47 -6.57 5.10
C TYR A 49 -8.10 -6.13 3.68
N ARG A 50 -7.44 -7.02 2.91
CA ARG A 50 -7.12 -6.77 1.49
C ARG A 50 -8.36 -6.65 0.63
N ARG A 51 -9.34 -7.54 0.78
CA ARG A 51 -10.59 -7.49 0.00
C ARG A 51 -11.39 -6.22 0.33
N ILE A 52 -11.48 -5.85 1.61
CA ILE A 52 -12.14 -4.60 2.04
C ILE A 52 -11.44 -3.39 1.40
N SER A 53 -10.10 -3.37 1.37
CA SER A 53 -9.33 -2.28 0.76
C SER A 53 -9.61 -2.13 -0.75
N THR A 54 -9.73 -3.26 -1.46
CA THR A 54 -10.03 -3.25 -2.91
C THR A 54 -11.47 -2.85 -3.21
N GLU A 55 -12.43 -3.33 -2.43
CA GLU A 55 -13.87 -3.09 -2.66
C GLU A 55 -14.28 -1.66 -2.33
N LEU A 56 -13.75 -1.12 -1.23
CA LEU A 56 -14.05 0.26 -0.83
C LEU A 56 -13.11 1.28 -1.49
N ASN A 57 -12.07 0.81 -2.18
CA ASN A 57 -11.00 1.61 -2.78
C ASN A 57 -10.32 2.53 -1.74
N ILE A 58 -9.98 1.95 -0.59
CA ILE A 58 -9.36 2.62 0.56
C ILE A 58 -8.02 1.93 0.83
N SER A 59 -7.01 2.67 1.30
CA SER A 59 -5.72 2.07 1.61
C SER A 59 -5.82 0.97 2.68
N TYR A 60 -5.04 -0.09 2.51
CA TYR A 60 -4.95 -1.18 3.49
C TYR A 60 -4.58 -0.67 4.89
N ALA A 61 -3.65 0.28 4.98
CA ALA A 61 -3.24 0.89 6.24
C ALA A 61 -4.40 1.62 6.94
N LEU A 62 -5.29 2.27 6.18
CA LEU A 62 -6.47 2.93 6.73
C LEU A 62 -7.51 1.92 7.24
N VAL A 63 -7.70 0.81 6.52
CA VAL A 63 -8.57 -0.30 6.96
C VAL A 63 -8.00 -0.95 8.23
N SER A 64 -6.70 -1.20 8.28
CA SER A 64 -5.97 -1.68 9.47
C SER A 64 -6.16 -0.74 10.65
N ARG A 65 -5.94 0.56 10.44
CA ARG A 65 -6.12 1.61 11.46
C ARG A 65 -7.54 1.67 12.02
N TRP A 66 -8.55 1.43 11.18
CA TRP A 66 -9.94 1.50 11.60
C TRP A 66 -10.40 0.26 12.38
N LEU A 67 -9.86 -0.92 12.06
CA LEU A 67 -10.25 -2.18 12.70
C LEU A 67 -9.42 -2.52 13.92
N ASP A 68 -8.10 -2.33 13.83
CA ASP A 68 -7.14 -2.76 14.85
C ASP A 68 -6.58 -1.57 15.66
N GLY A 69 -7.04 -0.35 15.35
CA GLY A 69 -6.64 0.87 16.05
C GLY A 69 -5.31 1.46 15.57
N PRO A 70 -4.85 2.57 16.19
CA PRO A 70 -3.66 3.31 15.76
C PRO A 70 -2.34 2.51 15.86
N GLU A 71 -2.33 1.40 16.61
CA GLU A 71 -1.15 0.53 16.77
C GLU A 71 -0.88 -0.35 15.54
N ALA A 72 -1.91 -0.74 14.81
CA ALA A 72 -1.79 -1.59 13.61
C ALA A 72 -1.47 -0.81 12.32
N ALA A 73 -1.36 0.51 12.42
CA ALA A 73 -0.90 1.40 11.36
C ALA A 73 0.56 1.82 11.53
N ALA A 74 1.24 1.28 12.54
CA ALA A 74 2.69 1.42 12.63
C ALA A 74 3.31 0.89 11.33
N PRO A 75 4.15 1.69 10.64
CA PRO A 75 5.06 1.13 9.65
C PRO A 75 5.78 -0.02 10.35
N ILE A 76 5.75 -1.21 9.76
CA ILE A 76 6.49 -2.35 10.26
C ILE A 76 7.96 -1.91 10.31
N GLU A 77 8.45 -1.53 11.50
CA GLU A 77 9.87 -1.51 11.75
C GLU A 77 10.39 -2.89 11.33
N PRO A 78 11.45 -2.98 10.53
CA PRO A 78 12.00 -4.26 10.15
C PRO A 78 12.40 -4.96 11.45
N LEU A 79 11.59 -5.95 11.86
CA LEU A 79 11.90 -6.88 12.92
C LEU A 79 13.30 -7.39 12.65
N SER A 80 14.25 -7.01 13.50
CA SER A 80 15.54 -7.70 13.58
C SER A 80 15.21 -9.14 13.96
N ILE A 81 15.11 -10.00 12.95
CA ILE A 81 14.93 -11.44 13.11
C ILE A 81 16.21 -11.95 13.76
N GLY A 82 16.26 -11.89 15.10
CA GLY A 82 17.10 -12.76 15.88
C GLY A 82 16.64 -14.18 15.60
N VAL A 83 17.36 -14.88 14.73
CA VAL A 83 17.16 -16.29 14.43
C VAL A 83 17.38 -17.08 15.72
N ARG A 84 16.33 -17.21 16.54
CA ARG A 84 16.28 -18.20 17.61
C ARG A 84 15.96 -19.52 16.96
N ALA A 85 17.02 -20.22 16.56
CA ALA A 85 16.96 -21.58 16.03
C ALA A 85 16.11 -22.49 16.95
N PRO A 86 15.30 -23.40 16.40
CA PRO A 86 14.48 -24.30 17.19
C PRO A 86 15.39 -25.27 17.96
N ARG A 87 15.46 -25.12 19.28
CA ARG A 87 15.92 -26.18 20.17
C ARG A 87 14.80 -27.18 20.39
N ARG A 88 15.03 -28.43 19.99
CA ARG A 88 14.37 -29.62 20.59
C ARG A 88 15.34 -30.81 20.59
N PRO A 89 15.15 -31.80 21.47
CA PRO A 89 16.15 -32.14 22.48
C PRO A 89 16.72 -33.56 22.35
N THR A 90 17.90 -33.74 22.95
CA THR A 90 18.49 -34.97 23.53
C THR A 90 18.28 -36.33 22.84
N ALA A 91 19.37 -36.89 22.29
CA ALA A 91 19.72 -38.30 22.49
C ALA A 91 21.24 -38.50 22.25
N ALA A 92 21.88 -39.15 23.21
CA ALA A 92 23.31 -39.44 23.23
C ALA A 92 23.72 -40.51 22.21
N ALA A 93 24.90 -40.37 21.60
CA ALA A 93 25.81 -41.48 21.28
C ALA A 93 27.18 -40.95 20.80
N VAL A 94 28.22 -41.62 21.29
CA VAL A 94 29.69 -41.40 21.22
C VAL A 94 30.26 -41.78 19.82
N PRO A 95 31.46 -41.31 19.40
CA PRO A 95 31.94 -41.34 18.00
C PRO A 95 32.67 -42.65 17.63
N PRO A 96 33.08 -42.83 16.35
CA PRO A 96 34.53 -42.95 16.12
C PRO A 96 35.04 -42.32 14.80
N HIS A 97 36.37 -42.25 14.72
CA HIS A 97 37.21 -41.54 13.75
C HIS A 97 37.21 -42.13 12.33
N SER A 98 37.56 -41.28 11.34
CA SER A 98 38.32 -41.69 10.14
C SER A 98 39.08 -40.48 9.58
N GLN A 99 40.41 -40.55 9.64
CA GLN A 99 41.33 -39.60 9.02
C GLN A 99 41.25 -39.69 7.49
N GLY A 100 41.26 -38.54 6.82
CA GLY A 100 41.36 -38.42 5.36
C GLY A 100 42.07 -37.11 5.00
N THR A 101 43.12 -37.26 4.21
CA THR A 101 44.21 -36.31 3.93
C THR A 101 43.81 -35.20 2.93
N ARG A 102 44.26 -33.95 3.20
CA ARG A 102 44.53 -32.80 2.28
C ARG A 102 43.39 -32.22 1.40
N SER A 103 43.05 -30.95 1.65
CA SER A 103 43.13 -29.80 0.70
C SER A 103 42.74 -28.47 1.42
N PRO A 104 43.56 -27.40 1.40
CA PRO A 104 43.12 -26.08 1.88
C PRO A 104 42.51 -25.31 0.71
N GLY A 105 41.20 -25.23 0.68
CA GLY A 105 40.46 -24.54 -0.38
C GLY A 105 38.95 -24.72 -0.23
N GLU A 106 38.47 -24.75 1.01
CA GLU A 106 37.04 -24.84 1.29
C GLU A 106 36.50 -23.41 1.25
N SER A 107 36.10 -23.01 0.04
CA SER A 107 35.24 -21.86 -0.19
C SER A 107 34.02 -21.96 0.72
N ASP A 108 33.94 -21.06 1.70
CA ASP A 108 32.81 -20.90 2.59
C ASP A 108 31.52 -20.84 1.77
N PRO A 109 30.55 -21.78 1.93
CA PRO A 109 29.27 -21.73 1.23
C PRO A 109 28.44 -20.48 1.58
N SER A 110 28.86 -19.76 2.61
CA SER A 110 28.34 -18.46 3.06
C SER A 110 28.73 -17.30 2.13
N GLN A 111 29.87 -17.38 1.43
CA GLN A 111 30.35 -16.32 0.54
C GLN A 111 29.43 -16.03 -0.66
N PRO A 112 28.94 -17.04 -1.43
CA PRO A 112 28.04 -16.78 -2.55
C PRO A 112 26.68 -16.21 -2.09
N LEU A 113 26.21 -16.57 -0.89
CA LEU A 113 24.99 -16.01 -0.32
C LEU A 113 25.16 -14.52 0.05
N ILE A 114 26.31 -14.15 0.62
CA ILE A 114 26.61 -12.76 0.96
C ILE A 114 26.70 -11.90 -0.30
N GLU A 115 27.38 -12.38 -1.35
CA GLU A 115 27.44 -11.68 -2.65
C GLU A 115 26.05 -11.50 -3.27
N GLN A 116 25.19 -12.52 -3.17
CA GLN A 116 23.81 -12.44 -3.64
C GLN A 116 23.01 -11.38 -2.86
N LEU A 117 23.15 -11.32 -1.54
CA LEU A 117 22.49 -10.31 -0.70
C LEU A 117 22.99 -8.89 -0.97
N ILE A 118 24.29 -8.73 -1.24
CA ILE A 118 24.88 -7.43 -1.62
C ILE A 118 24.32 -6.98 -2.97
N THR A 119 24.27 -7.89 -3.94
CA THR A 119 23.71 -7.62 -5.28
C THR A 119 22.22 -7.24 -5.18
N GLN A 120 21.46 -7.97 -4.36
CA GLN A 120 20.05 -7.68 -4.13
C GLN A 120 19.85 -6.33 -3.44
N ASN A 121 20.60 -6.01 -2.37
CA ASN A 121 20.52 -4.71 -1.71
C ASN A 121 20.84 -3.57 -2.66
N ARG A 122 21.84 -3.74 -3.52
CA ARG A 122 22.20 -2.72 -4.53
C ARG A 122 21.06 -2.49 -5.53
N ALA A 123 20.41 -3.55 -5.99
CA ALA A 123 19.24 -3.44 -6.87
C ALA A 123 18.04 -2.78 -6.17
N LEU A 124 17.82 -3.09 -4.90
CA LEU A 124 16.76 -2.46 -4.10
C LEU A 124 17.02 -0.96 -3.90
N LEU A 125 18.25 -0.57 -3.59
CA LEU A 125 18.64 0.85 -3.46
C LEU A 125 18.41 1.61 -4.77
N GLN A 126 18.85 1.05 -5.89
CA GLN A 126 18.59 1.64 -7.22
C GLN A 126 17.09 1.80 -7.50
N ARG A 127 16.28 0.84 -7.07
CA ARG A 127 14.82 0.91 -7.24
C ARG A 127 14.19 1.96 -6.33
N VAL A 128 14.69 2.13 -5.11
CA VAL A 128 14.27 3.21 -4.20
C VAL A 128 14.61 4.56 -4.81
N ASP A 129 15.83 4.75 -5.32
CA ASP A 129 16.23 6.00 -5.98
C ASP A 129 15.34 6.33 -7.19
N GLN A 130 14.99 5.33 -8.00
CA GLN A 130 14.05 5.49 -9.11
C GLN A 130 12.65 5.90 -8.64
N LEU A 131 12.16 5.30 -7.56
CA LEU A 131 10.85 5.65 -6.98
C LEU A 131 10.86 7.06 -6.39
N VAL A 132 11.94 7.47 -5.74
CA VAL A 132 12.11 8.84 -5.21
C VAL A 132 12.11 9.85 -6.36
N ALA A 133 12.87 9.60 -7.42
CA ALA A 133 12.89 10.47 -8.60
C ALA A 133 11.51 10.56 -9.28
N ALA A 134 10.81 9.44 -9.44
CA ALA A 134 9.47 9.41 -10.00
C ALA A 134 8.45 10.16 -9.11
N SER A 135 8.54 9.98 -7.80
CA SER A 135 7.71 10.70 -6.82
C SER A 135 7.93 12.21 -6.88
N ALA A 136 9.19 12.65 -6.95
CA ALA A 136 9.53 14.07 -7.07
C ALA A 136 9.00 14.68 -8.37
N ALA A 137 9.13 13.96 -9.50
CA ALA A 137 8.58 14.40 -10.79
C ALA A 137 7.04 14.51 -10.74
N GLN A 138 6.37 13.55 -10.10
CA GLN A 138 4.92 13.58 -9.92
C GLN A 138 4.49 14.77 -9.04
N GLN A 139 5.19 15.04 -7.94
CA GLN A 139 4.91 16.19 -7.08
C GLN A 139 5.06 17.52 -7.83
N GLN A 140 6.10 17.65 -8.65
CA GLN A 140 6.29 18.84 -9.49
C GLN A 140 5.16 19.02 -10.51
N ALA A 141 4.70 17.92 -11.13
CA ALA A 141 3.58 17.96 -12.06
C ALA A 141 2.28 18.40 -11.37
N ILE A 142 2.00 17.88 -10.16
CA ILE A 142 0.83 18.28 -9.36
C ILE A 142 0.92 19.75 -8.97
N ALA A 143 2.05 20.21 -8.43
CA ALA A 143 2.26 21.60 -8.06
C ALA A 143 2.06 22.55 -9.25
N GLY A 144 2.51 22.14 -10.45
CA GLY A 144 2.28 22.90 -11.69
C GLY A 144 0.80 22.98 -12.08
N LEU A 145 0.03 21.91 -11.90
CA LEU A 145 -1.42 21.92 -12.14
C LEU A 145 -2.15 22.77 -11.11
N GLU A 146 -1.77 22.67 -9.83
CA GLU A 146 -2.34 23.48 -8.75
C GLU A 146 -2.14 24.97 -9.02
N ALA A 147 -0.91 25.39 -9.36
CA ALA A 147 -0.63 26.78 -9.70
C ALA A 147 -1.48 27.29 -10.88
N ARG A 148 -1.68 26.47 -11.92
CA ARG A 148 -2.53 26.81 -13.07
C ARG A 148 -4.00 26.90 -12.70
N LEU A 149 -4.49 26.00 -11.84
CA LEU A 149 -5.88 26.02 -11.37
C LEU A 149 -6.16 27.27 -10.55
N VAL A 150 -5.25 27.63 -9.64
CA VAL A 150 -5.38 28.85 -8.82
C VAL A 150 -5.39 30.08 -9.72
N ALA A 151 -4.43 30.21 -10.65
CA ALA A 151 -4.39 31.34 -11.58
C ALA A 151 -5.67 31.45 -12.43
N ASN A 152 -6.22 30.32 -12.90
CA ASN A 152 -7.47 30.31 -13.65
C ASN A 152 -8.65 30.74 -12.78
N ILE A 153 -8.75 30.26 -11.54
CA ILE A 153 -9.80 30.65 -10.61
C ILE A 153 -9.74 32.16 -10.35
N GLU A 154 -8.55 32.72 -10.13
CA GLU A 154 -8.35 34.16 -9.95
C GLU A 154 -8.81 34.97 -11.17
N ASP A 155 -8.44 34.53 -12.38
CA ASP A 155 -8.87 35.15 -13.64
C ASP A 155 -10.40 35.08 -13.83
N GLN A 156 -11.02 33.94 -13.52
CA GLN A 156 -12.48 33.82 -13.61
C GLN A 156 -13.17 34.70 -12.58
N HIS A 157 -12.68 34.76 -11.34
CA HIS A 157 -13.23 35.63 -10.31
C HIS A 157 -13.15 37.10 -10.72
N LYS A 158 -12.03 37.54 -11.30
CA LYS A 158 -11.89 38.90 -11.81
C LYS A 158 -12.89 39.20 -12.92
N LYS A 159 -13.01 38.30 -13.91
CA LYS A 159 -13.98 38.43 -15.01
C LYS A 159 -15.42 38.46 -14.52
N LEU A 160 -15.76 37.63 -13.53
CA LEU A 160 -17.10 37.64 -12.92
C LEU A 160 -17.35 38.94 -12.17
N GLY A 161 -16.36 39.45 -11.43
CA GLY A 161 -16.42 40.75 -10.76
C GLY A 161 -16.65 41.91 -11.73
N GLU A 162 -15.92 41.94 -12.84
CA GLU A 162 -16.10 42.93 -13.92
C GLU A 162 -17.51 42.85 -14.53
N ARG A 163 -17.98 41.64 -14.88
CA ARG A 163 -19.34 41.43 -15.40
C ARG A 163 -20.42 41.86 -14.41
N LEU A 164 -20.24 41.57 -13.13
CA LEU A 164 -21.18 41.99 -12.08
C LEU A 164 -21.21 43.52 -11.97
N LEU A 165 -20.05 44.17 -11.94
CA LEU A 165 -19.96 45.62 -11.93
C LEU A 165 -20.62 46.25 -13.15
N ASP A 166 -20.39 45.72 -14.34
CA ASP A 166 -21.01 46.21 -15.57
C ASP A 166 -22.53 45.99 -15.56
N SER A 167 -22.99 44.85 -15.06
CA SER A 167 -24.43 44.60 -14.89
C SER A 167 -25.08 45.59 -13.91
N ILE A 168 -24.40 45.91 -12.80
CA ILE A 168 -24.87 46.89 -11.82
C ILE A 168 -24.90 48.29 -12.43
N LYS A 169 -23.85 48.70 -13.16
CA LYS A 169 -23.82 49.98 -13.88
C LYS A 169 -24.97 50.10 -14.87
N LEU A 170 -25.24 49.04 -15.65
CA LEU A 170 -26.37 48.99 -16.59
C LEU A 170 -27.71 49.14 -15.86
N LEU A 171 -27.91 48.42 -14.75
CA LEU A 171 -29.12 48.55 -13.94
C LEU A 171 -29.28 49.96 -13.36
N LEU A 172 -28.21 50.55 -12.81
CA LEU A 172 -28.23 51.90 -12.28
C LEU A 172 -28.55 52.94 -13.37
N SER A 173 -27.95 52.81 -14.55
CA SER A 173 -28.24 53.70 -15.69
C SER A 173 -29.69 53.61 -16.17
N LYS A 174 -30.36 52.48 -15.92
CA LYS A 174 -31.77 52.27 -16.27
C LYS A 174 -32.73 52.81 -15.21
N ILE A 175 -32.32 52.83 -13.94
CA ILE A 175 -33.13 53.26 -12.79
C ILE A 175 -33.04 54.78 -12.56
N ILE A 176 -31.90 55.39 -12.90
CA ILE A 176 -31.70 56.83 -12.83
C ILE A 176 -31.64 57.37 -14.26
N PRO A 177 -32.80 57.53 -14.95
CA PRO A 177 -32.84 58.31 -16.17
C PRO A 177 -32.55 59.78 -15.83
N GLY A 178 -31.54 60.35 -16.48
CA GLY A 178 -31.31 61.80 -16.46
C GLY A 178 -32.43 62.57 -17.14
#